data_AF-A0A9P7CXP7-F1
#
_entry.id   AF-A0A9P7CXP7-F1
#
_cell.length_a   1.000
_cell.length_b   1.000
_cell.length_c   1.000
_cell.angle_alpha   90.00
_cell.angle_beta   90.00
_cell.angle_gamma   90.00
#
_symmetry.space_group_name_H-M   'P 1'
#
loop_
_entity.id
_entity.type
_entity.pdbx_description
1 polymer ?
#
loop_
_entity_poly.entity_id
_entity_poly.type
_entity_poly.pdbx_seq_one_letter_code
_entity_poly.pdbx_strand_id
1 'polypeptide(L)'
;VSNTLPCGFCGHSGQPEYAITVTIPAKAATTWDMKCMYQHPFQYVSADVGSKNQPCCNIPLKCELCHPILSPAPGKATRKMAVIPVGAIWCYNMHEHIFWEHDKYMVLGQREIGVVLP
;
A
#
# COMPACT_ATOMS: atom_id res chain seq x y z
N VAL A 1 -16.84 -8.94 8.55
CA VAL A 1 -15.57 -9.69 8.56
C VAL A 1 -14.52 -8.72 8.06
N SER A 2 -13.54 -8.32 8.87
CA SER A 2 -12.43 -7.51 8.37
C SER A 2 -11.64 -8.41 7.42
N ASN A 3 -11.78 -8.20 6.11
CA ASN A 3 -11.15 -9.05 5.12
C ASN A 3 -9.66 -8.78 5.15
N THR A 4 -8.92 -9.72 5.69
CA THR A 4 -7.48 -9.60 5.82
C THR A 4 -6.82 -10.01 4.51
N LEU A 5 -6.13 -9.06 3.91
CA LEU A 5 -5.47 -9.25 2.62
C LEU A 5 -4.26 -10.17 2.77
N PRO A 6 -3.96 -11.00 1.76
CA PRO A 6 -2.85 -11.94 1.83
C PRO A 6 -1.50 -11.21 1.94
N CYS A 7 -0.57 -11.78 2.69
CA CYS A 7 0.82 -11.31 2.72
C CYS A 7 1.45 -11.35 1.31
N GLY A 8 2.06 -10.26 0.86
CA GLY A 8 2.73 -10.19 -0.45
C GLY A 8 4.02 -10.99 -0.58
N PHE A 9 4.56 -11.54 0.52
CA PHE A 9 5.70 -12.46 0.50
C PHE A 9 5.28 -13.93 0.44
N CYS A 10 4.45 -14.38 1.39
CA CYS A 10 4.10 -15.79 1.48
C CYS A 10 2.74 -16.12 0.86
N GLY A 11 1.85 -15.15 0.64
CA GLY A 11 0.49 -15.36 0.13
C GLY A 11 -0.48 -16.03 1.11
N HIS A 12 0.01 -16.56 2.24
CA HIS A 12 -0.78 -17.46 3.10
C HIS A 12 -1.52 -16.76 4.23
N SER A 13 -1.16 -15.53 4.59
CA SER A 13 -1.57 -14.98 5.88
C SER A 13 -2.19 -13.60 5.77
N GLY A 14 -3.51 -13.57 5.99
CA GLY A 14 -4.25 -12.41 6.46
C GLY A 14 -4.31 -12.37 7.99
N GLN A 15 -3.26 -12.77 8.71
CA GLN A 15 -3.26 -12.58 10.16
C GLN A 15 -2.75 -11.16 10.48
N PRO A 16 -3.28 -10.49 11.53
CA PRO A 16 -2.86 -9.13 11.90
C PRO A 16 -1.35 -9.01 12.18
N GLU A 17 -0.70 -10.09 12.60
CA GLU A 17 0.75 -10.16 12.82
C GLU A 17 1.56 -10.00 11.52
N TYR A 18 0.97 -10.28 10.36
CA TYR A 18 1.55 -10.04 9.04
C TYR A 18 1.07 -8.72 8.43
N ALA A 19 0.45 -7.84 9.21
CA ALA A 19 0.18 -6.49 8.75
C ALA A 19 1.51 -5.79 8.43
N ILE A 20 1.58 -5.21 7.24
CA ILE A 20 2.74 -4.42 6.82
C ILE A 20 2.47 -2.95 7.14
N THR A 21 3.49 -2.28 7.67
CA THR A 21 3.45 -0.83 7.87
C THR A 21 4.48 -0.16 6.98
N VAL A 22 4.16 1.02 6.47
CA VAL A 22 5.09 1.86 5.71
C VAL A 22 5.27 3.20 6.38
N THR A 23 6.48 3.72 6.28
CA THR A 23 6.83 5.06 6.74
C THR A 23 7.33 5.83 5.52
N ILE A 24 6.57 6.85 5.10
CA ILE A 24 6.87 7.64 3.90
C ILE A 24 7.30 9.05 4.34
N PRO A 25 8.61 9.28 4.53
CA PRO A 25 9.13 10.60 4.91
C PRO A 25 9.19 11.55 3.71
N ALA A 26 9.02 12.86 3.96
CA ALA A 26 9.05 13.87 2.89
C ALA A 26 10.43 14.09 2.24
N LYS A 27 11.52 13.69 2.91
CA LYS A 27 12.91 13.97 2.49
C LYS A 27 13.87 12.78 2.64
N ALA A 28 13.34 11.56 2.77
CA ALA A 28 14.17 10.37 2.95
C ALA A 28 13.55 9.17 2.22
N ALA A 29 14.25 8.04 2.23
CA ALA A 29 13.74 6.81 1.63
C ALA A 29 12.53 6.28 2.42
N THR A 30 11.54 5.75 1.69
CA THR A 30 10.43 5.00 2.28
C THR A 30 10.95 3.74 2.96
N THR A 31 10.53 3.51 4.20
CA THR A 31 10.83 2.29 4.94
C THR A 31 9.54 1.50 5.19
N TRP A 32 9.71 0.21 5.46
CA TRP A 32 8.61 -0.72 5.73
C TRP A 32 9.00 -1.66 6.87
N ASP A 33 7.99 -2.16 7.58
CA ASP A 33 8.15 -3.16 8.64
C ASP A 33 7.05 -4.22 8.55
N MET A 34 7.44 -5.48 8.75
CA MET A 34 6.56 -6.65 8.71
C MET A 34 7.15 -7.81 9.50
N LYS A 35 6.31 -8.70 10.04
CA LYS A 35 6.73 -9.91 10.78
C LYS A 35 6.48 -11.21 10.01
N CYS A 36 6.75 -11.23 8.71
CA CYS A 36 6.66 -12.47 7.93
C CYS A 36 7.96 -13.26 8.00
N MET A 37 7.89 -14.55 8.34
CA MET A 37 9.07 -15.44 8.32
C MET A 37 9.65 -15.63 6.92
N TYR A 38 8.83 -15.44 5.88
CA TYR A 38 9.24 -15.52 4.47
C TYR A 38 9.64 -14.16 3.89
N GLN A 39 9.72 -13.11 4.72
CA GLN A 39 10.14 -11.81 4.22
C GLN A 39 11.57 -11.86 3.70
N HIS A 40 11.80 -11.19 2.59
CA HIS A 40 13.14 -10.93 2.09
C HIS A 40 13.37 -9.41 2.04
N PRO A 41 14.61 -8.94 2.26
CA PRO A 41 14.90 -7.52 2.11
C PRO A 41 14.68 -7.10 0.66
N PHE A 42 14.13 -5.90 0.47
CA PHE A 42 14.08 -5.24 -0.83
C PHE A 42 14.16 -3.73 -0.64
N GLN A 43 14.67 -3.04 -1.66
CA GLN A 43 14.66 -1.58 -1.70
C GLN A 43 13.39 -1.10 -2.36
N TYR A 44 12.65 -0.22 -1.67
CA TYR A 44 11.34 0.26 -2.11
C TYR A 44 11.36 0.83 -3.53
N VAL A 45 12.29 1.76 -3.82
CA VAL A 45 12.41 2.41 -5.14
C VAL A 45 12.73 1.41 -6.25
N SER A 46 13.60 0.44 -5.97
CA SER A 46 13.97 -0.57 -6.97
C SER A 46 12.80 -1.51 -7.27
N ALA A 47 12.01 -1.86 -6.26
CA ALA A 47 10.84 -2.70 -6.43
C ALA A 47 9.68 -1.96 -7.11
N ASP A 48 9.56 -0.64 -6.93
CA ASP A 48 8.55 0.18 -7.60
C ASP A 48 8.76 0.24 -9.12
N VAL A 49 10.00 0.51 -9.56
CA VAL A 49 10.34 0.64 -10.98
C VAL A 49 10.34 -0.71 -11.71
N GLY A 50 10.68 -1.79 -11.00
CA GLY A 50 10.90 -3.10 -11.61
C GLY A 50 12.09 -3.13 -12.56
N SER A 51 12.49 -4.33 -12.98
CA SER A 51 13.51 -4.50 -14.02
C SER A 51 13.32 -5.81 -14.76
N LYS A 52 14.04 -6.01 -15.87
CA LYS A 52 14.06 -7.31 -16.58
C LYS A 52 14.49 -8.46 -15.67
N ASN A 53 15.36 -8.19 -14.69
CA ASN A 53 15.86 -9.19 -13.74
C ASN A 53 15.01 -9.28 -12.46
N GLN A 54 14.10 -8.32 -12.26
CA GLN A 54 13.17 -8.26 -11.13
C GLN A 54 11.82 -7.75 -11.63
N PRO A 55 11.03 -8.62 -12.30
CA PRO A 55 9.77 -8.21 -12.93
C PRO A 55 8.65 -7.95 -11.92
N CYS A 56 8.81 -8.37 -10.66
CA CYS A 56 7.80 -8.19 -9.63
C CYS A 56 7.89 -6.78 -9.03
N CYS A 57 6.86 -5.97 -9.26
CA CYS A 57 6.68 -4.65 -8.65
C CYS A 57 5.71 -4.67 -7.46
N ASN A 58 5.58 -5.81 -6.77
CA ASN A 58 4.68 -5.90 -5.62
C ASN A 58 5.31 -5.19 -4.42
N ILE A 59 4.85 -3.97 -4.16
CA ILE A 59 5.29 -3.13 -3.03
C ILE A 59 4.13 -2.82 -2.10
N PRO A 60 4.38 -2.59 -0.79
CA PRO A 60 3.36 -2.12 0.13
C PRO A 60 3.07 -0.65 -0.12
N LEU A 61 1.81 -0.32 -0.38
CA LEU A 61 1.33 1.04 -0.66
C LEU A 61 0.42 1.53 0.46
N LYS A 62 0.52 2.82 0.77
CA LYS A 62 -0.48 3.49 1.62
C LYS A 62 -1.75 3.72 0.81
N CYS A 63 -2.91 3.28 1.31
CA CYS A 63 -4.18 3.70 0.74
C CYS A 63 -4.46 5.18 1.07
N GLU A 64 -4.61 6.03 0.05
CA GLU A 64 -4.89 7.45 0.24
C GLU A 64 -6.32 7.73 0.72
N LEU A 65 -7.25 6.79 0.53
CA LEU A 65 -8.61 6.88 1.06
C LEU A 65 -8.65 6.60 2.57
N CYS A 66 -7.89 5.62 3.06
CA CYS A 66 -7.73 5.37 4.50
C CYS A 66 -6.89 6.45 5.19
N HIS A 67 -5.83 6.92 4.52
CA HIS A 67 -4.83 7.82 5.10
C HIS A 67 -4.60 9.04 4.20
N PRO A 68 -5.61 9.92 4.06
CA PRO A 68 -5.54 11.07 3.15
C PRO A 68 -4.43 12.04 3.56
N ILE A 69 -3.73 12.56 2.55
CA ILE A 69 -2.82 13.69 2.74
C ILE A 69 -3.67 14.96 2.70
N LEU A 70 -4.08 15.44 3.87
CA LEU A 70 -4.78 16.71 3.96
C LEU A 70 -3.80 17.86 3.73
N SER A 71 -4.05 18.68 2.72
CA SER A 71 -3.31 19.94 2.55
C SER A 71 -3.45 20.78 3.82
N PRO A 72 -2.41 21.56 4.19
CA PRO A 72 -2.53 22.49 5.30
C PRO A 72 -3.72 23.44 5.04
N ALA A 73 -4.53 23.69 6.07
CA ALA A 73 -5.58 24.69 5.97
C ALA A 73 -4.98 26.03 5.48
N PRO A 74 -5.67 26.78 4.60
CA PRO A 74 -5.19 28.06 4.11
C PRO A 74 -4.74 28.96 5.27
N GLY A 75 -3.52 29.47 5.21
CA GLY A 75 -2.95 30.35 6.24
C GLY A 75 -2.20 29.66 7.40
N LYS A 76 -2.13 28.32 7.44
CA LYS A 76 -1.26 27.62 8.41
C LYS A 76 0.03 27.18 7.73
N ALA A 77 1.13 27.89 8.03
CA ALA A 77 2.47 27.50 7.63
C ALA A 77 2.72 26.03 7.98
N THR A 78 3.20 25.27 6.99
CA THR A 78 3.54 23.85 6.99
C THR A 78 3.68 23.26 8.39
N ARG A 79 2.60 22.70 8.94
CA ARG A 79 2.72 21.83 10.11
C ARG A 79 3.58 20.67 9.63
N LYS A 80 4.81 20.52 10.16
CA LYS A 80 5.63 19.33 9.90
C LYS A 80 4.75 18.13 10.24
N MET A 81 4.22 17.44 9.23
CA MET A 81 3.45 16.23 9.47
C MET A 81 4.42 15.27 10.15
N ALA A 82 4.05 14.81 11.34
CA ALA A 82 4.77 13.74 11.98
C ALA A 82 4.78 12.55 11.01
N VAL A 83 5.98 12.05 10.73
CA VAL A 83 6.16 10.87 9.90
C VAL A 83 5.77 9.68 10.79
N ILE A 84 4.53 9.23 10.65
CA ILE A 84 3.95 8.14 11.45
C ILE A 84 3.86 6.89 10.57
N PRO A 85 4.28 5.71 11.05
CA PRO A 85 4.03 4.45 10.35
C PRO A 85 2.52 4.25 10.15
N VAL A 86 2.13 3.94 8.91
CA VAL A 86 0.73 3.68 8.56
C VAL A 86 0.57 2.26 8.03
N GLY A 87 -0.63 1.71 8.19
CA GLY A 87 -0.97 0.44 7.56
C GLY A 87 -0.83 0.53 6.05
N ALA A 88 -0.21 -0.48 5.45
CA ALA A 88 -0.02 -0.57 4.02
C ALA A 88 -0.66 -1.83 3.44
N ILE A 89 -0.94 -1.75 2.16
CA ILE A 89 -1.57 -2.80 1.36
C ILE A 89 -0.63 -3.11 0.21
N TRP A 90 -0.31 -4.38 0.01
CA TRP A 90 0.45 -4.82 -1.15
C TRP A 90 -0.24 -4.37 -2.45
N CYS A 91 0.53 -3.87 -3.41
CA CYS A 91 0.03 -3.32 -4.66
C CYS A 91 -0.99 -4.25 -5.35
N TYR A 92 -0.71 -5.56 -5.39
CA TYR A 92 -1.62 -6.55 -5.96
C TYR A 92 -2.95 -6.71 -5.21
N ASN A 93 -2.97 -6.39 -3.92
CA ASN A 93 -4.15 -6.47 -3.08
C ASN A 93 -4.94 -5.15 -3.04
N MET A 94 -4.43 -4.07 -3.64
CA MET A 94 -5.06 -2.75 -3.56
C MET A 94 -6.44 -2.73 -4.22
N HIS A 95 -6.61 -3.45 -5.33
CA HIS A 95 -7.91 -3.57 -5.99
C HIS A 95 -8.94 -4.22 -5.05
N GLU A 96 -8.57 -5.35 -4.44
CA GLU A 96 -9.44 -6.05 -3.49
C GLU A 96 -9.72 -5.20 -2.25
N HIS A 97 -8.72 -4.48 -1.73
CA HIS A 97 -8.90 -3.53 -0.64
C HIS A 97 -9.95 -2.45 -0.97
N ILE A 98 -9.82 -1.78 -2.13
CA ILE A 98 -10.76 -0.74 -2.54
C ILE A 98 -12.17 -1.33 -2.69
N PHE A 99 -12.28 -2.53 -3.27
CA PHE A 99 -13.56 -3.22 -3.43
C PHE A 99 -14.28 -3.46 -2.11
N TRP A 100 -13.56 -3.89 -1.05
CA TRP A 100 -14.16 -4.22 0.24
C TRP A 100 -14.32 -3.03 1.18
N GLU A 101 -13.32 -2.14 1.24
CA GLU A 101 -13.24 -1.08 2.25
C GLU A 101 -13.71 0.29 1.71
N HIS A 102 -13.79 0.44 0.39
CA HIS A 102 -14.09 1.71 -0.30
C HIS A 102 -15.12 1.55 -1.42
N ASP A 103 -16.21 0.82 -1.14
CA ASP A 103 -17.31 0.54 -2.07
C ASP A 103 -17.82 1.76 -2.85
N LYS A 104 -17.92 2.92 -2.21
CA LYS A 104 -18.36 4.21 -2.79
C LYS A 104 -17.45 4.74 -3.90
N TYR A 105 -16.20 4.29 -3.96
CA TYR A 105 -15.21 4.73 -4.94
C TYR A 105 -14.99 3.71 -6.06
N MET A 106 -15.74 2.60 -6.03
CA MET A 106 -15.78 1.68 -7.16
C MET A 106 -16.48 2.35 -8.35
N VAL A 107 -15.77 2.46 -9.47
CA VAL A 107 -16.41 2.90 -10.73
C VAL A 107 -17.42 1.82 -11.13
N LEU A 108 -18.70 2.20 -11.19
CA LEU A 108 -19.79 1.33 -11.65
C LEU A 108 -19.51 0.88 -13.09
N GLY A 109 -18.94 -0.32 -13.24
CA GLY A 109 -18.53 -0.90 -14.51
C GLY A 109 -17.54 -2.07 -14.37
N GLN A 110 -16.77 -2.14 -13.29
CA GLN A 110 -15.74 -3.19 -13.07
C GLN A 110 -16.28 -4.55 -12.60
N ARG A 111 -17.60 -4.75 -12.53
CA ARG A 111 -18.16 -6.08 -12.24
C ARG A 111 -18.04 -7.05 -13.42
N GLU A 112 -17.85 -6.55 -14.64
CA GLU A 112 -17.68 -7.36 -15.83
C GLU A 112 -16.62 -6.74 -16.74
N ILE A 113 -15.64 -7.56 -17.13
CA ILE A 113 -14.58 -7.30 -18.13
C ILE A 113 -13.40 -6.48 -17.60
N GLY A 114 -12.31 -7.20 -17.30
CA GLY A 114 -11.00 -6.64 -17.02
C GLY A 114 -10.48 -5.84 -18.23
N VAL A 115 -9.90 -4.68 -17.94
CA VAL A 115 -9.09 -3.94 -18.90
C VAL A 115 -7.71 -3.71 -18.28
N VAL A 116 -6.70 -4.00 -19.10
CA VAL A 116 -5.27 -3.92 -18.81
C VAL A 116 -4.88 -2.47 -18.51
N LEU A 117 -4.11 -2.26 -17.43
CA LEU A 117 -3.52 -0.97 -17.12
C LEU A 117 -2.31 -0.69 -18.05
N PRO A 118 -2.11 0.57 -18.48
CA PRO A 118 -1.07 0.96 -19.44
C PRO A 118 0.36 0.77 -18.94
#